data_AF-A0A1M5BM79-F1
#
_entry.id   AF-A0A1M5BM79-F1
#
_cell.length_a   1.000
_cell.length_b   1.000
_cell.length_c   1.000
_cell.angle_alpha   90.00
_cell.angle_beta   90.00
_cell.angle_gamma   90.00
#
_symmetry.space_group_name_H-M   'P 1'
#
loop_
_entity.id
_entity.type
_entity.pdbx_description
1 polymer ?
#
loop_
_entity_poly.entity_id
_entity_poly.type
_entity_poly.pdbx_seq_one_letter_code
_entity_poly.pdbx_strand_id
1 'polypeptide(L)'
;MDREQKSSNQPSEKYTQALLKLSSREGEVLKLIIEDKTTSEIANDLHLSVRTIENHRYRICKKLNLRGRGALKRWIENVKSSTS
;
A
#
# COMPACT_ATOMS: atom_id res chain seq x y z
N MET A 1 -13.89 -6.79 -35.60
CA MET A 1 -12.99 -7.96 -35.41
C MET A 1 -12.30 -7.72 -34.09
N ASP A 2 -13.08 -7.87 -33.02
CA ASP A 2 -12.76 -7.39 -31.70
C ASP A 2 -12.25 -8.57 -30.89
N ARG A 3 -10.93 -8.76 -30.94
CA ARG A 3 -10.23 -9.76 -30.14
C ARG A 3 -9.06 -9.08 -29.44
N GLU A 4 -9.23 -8.87 -28.15
CA GLU A 4 -8.15 -9.03 -27.18
C GLU A 4 -8.76 -9.36 -25.82
N GLN A 5 -9.05 -10.64 -25.60
CA GLN A 5 -9.29 -11.18 -24.27
C GLN A 5 -7.99 -11.78 -23.75
N LYS A 6 -7.76 -11.58 -22.45
CA LYS A 6 -6.84 -12.28 -21.52
C LYS A 6 -5.48 -11.60 -21.31
N SER A 7 -5.25 -11.05 -20.11
CA SER A 7 -4.50 -11.75 -19.06
C SER A 7 -4.39 -10.90 -17.78
N SER A 8 -5.19 -11.26 -16.79
CA SER A 8 -4.93 -11.27 -15.34
C SER A 8 -3.58 -10.71 -14.86
N ASN A 9 -3.51 -9.42 -14.49
CA ASN A 9 -2.79 -8.94 -13.31
C ASN A 9 -3.12 -7.47 -12.99
N GLN A 10 -4.38 -7.05 -13.11
CA GLN A 10 -4.72 -5.67 -12.76
C GLN A 10 -4.57 -5.51 -11.24
N PRO A 11 -3.62 -4.68 -10.76
CA PRO A 11 -3.67 -4.28 -9.36
C PRO A 11 -5.04 -3.67 -9.16
N SER A 12 -5.76 -4.08 -8.11
CA SER A 12 -7.09 -3.56 -7.80
C SER A 12 -7.17 -2.06 -8.09
N GLU A 13 -8.21 -1.60 -8.78
CA GLU A 13 -8.32 -0.18 -9.19
C GLU A 13 -8.12 0.77 -7.98
N LYS A 14 -8.50 0.30 -6.79
CA LYS A 14 -8.24 0.95 -5.49
C LYS A 14 -6.75 1.10 -5.16
N TYR A 15 -5.90 0.12 -5.46
CA TYR A 15 -4.45 0.17 -5.26
C TYR A 15 -3.78 1.17 -6.19
N THR A 16 -4.12 1.16 -7.48
CA THR A 16 -3.57 2.12 -8.45
C THR A 16 -3.97 3.55 -8.09
N GLN A 17 -5.23 3.77 -7.72
CA GLN A 17 -5.70 5.07 -7.23
C GLN A 17 -5.03 5.49 -5.91
N ALA A 18 -4.74 4.54 -5.02
CA ALA A 18 -4.02 4.83 -3.79
C ALA A 18 -2.57 5.25 -4.09
N LEU A 19 -1.85 4.50 -4.92
CA LEU A 19 -0.49 4.85 -5.33
C LEU A 19 -0.42 6.22 -6.02
N LEU A 20 -1.40 6.56 -6.88
CA LEU A 20 -1.47 7.86 -7.54
C LEU A 20 -1.62 9.04 -6.57
N LYS A 21 -2.22 8.82 -5.38
CA LYS A 21 -2.36 9.85 -4.34
C LYS A 21 -1.14 9.95 -3.43
N LEU A 22 -0.34 8.88 -3.37
CA LEU A 22 0.84 8.78 -2.52
C LEU A 22 2.08 9.34 -3.24
N SER A 23 3.03 9.85 -2.47
CA SER A 23 4.37 10.16 -2.98
C SER A 23 5.14 8.86 -3.23
N SER A 24 6.18 8.90 -4.07
CA SER A 24 7.04 7.74 -4.35
C SER A 24 7.47 7.02 -3.07
N ARG A 25 7.89 7.76 -2.04
CA ARG A 25 8.32 7.18 -0.76
C ARG A 25 7.18 6.55 0.04
N GLU A 26 5.99 7.14 -0.02
CA GLU A 26 4.80 6.59 0.63
C GLU A 26 4.29 5.33 -0.09
N GLY A 27 4.42 5.29 -1.43
CA GLY A 27 4.12 4.11 -2.23
C GLY A 27 5.09 2.96 -1.97
N GLU A 28 6.38 3.24 -1.80
CA GLU A 28 7.38 2.25 -1.36
C GLU A 28 7.01 1.65 -0.01
N VAL A 29 6.74 2.52 0.99
CA VAL A 29 6.28 2.07 2.32
C VAL A 29 5.02 1.22 2.19
N LEU A 30 4.03 1.64 1.41
CA LEU A 30 2.79 0.89 1.23
C LEU A 30 3.02 -0.50 0.62
N LYS A 31 3.86 -0.60 -0.42
CA LYS A 31 4.24 -1.87 -1.05
C LYS A 31 4.83 -2.85 -0.02
N LEU A 32 5.79 -2.39 0.77
CA LEU A 32 6.44 -3.24 1.75
C LEU A 32 5.46 -3.69 2.85
N ILE A 33 4.49 -2.85 3.26
CA ILE A 33 3.45 -3.30 4.21
C ILE A 33 2.53 -4.35 3.57
N ILE A 34 2.24 -4.25 2.26
CA ILE A 34 1.47 -5.28 1.53
C ILE A 34 2.24 -6.59 1.48
N GLU A 35 3.57 -6.56 1.37
CA GLU A 35 4.43 -7.74 1.46
C GLU A 35 4.51 -8.35 2.88
N ASP A 36 3.66 -7.89 3.82
CA ASP A 36 3.62 -8.34 5.22
C ASP A 36 4.84 -7.92 6.06
N LYS A 37 5.66 -6.99 5.55
CA LYS A 37 6.81 -6.49 6.33
C LYS A 37 6.35 -5.65 7.51
N THR A 38 7.03 -5.85 8.63
CA THR A 38 6.81 -5.05 9.84
C THR A 38 7.35 -3.64 9.68
N THR A 39 6.89 -2.73 10.54
CA THR A 39 7.33 -1.32 10.50
C THR A 39 8.84 -1.20 10.72
N SER A 40 9.44 -2.13 11.48
CA SER A 40 10.88 -2.22 11.71
C SER A 40 11.65 -2.74 10.51
N GLU A 41 11.12 -3.73 9.79
CA GLU A 41 11.75 -4.23 8.55
C GLU A 41 11.71 -3.17 7.44
N ILE A 42 10.57 -2.50 7.28
CA ILE A 42 10.43 -1.39 6.33
C ILE A 42 11.41 -0.26 6.64
N ALA A 43 11.57 0.05 7.92
CA ALA A 43 12.54 1.03 8.39
C ALA A 43 13.96 0.62 8.01
N ASN A 44 14.31 -0.65 8.20
CA ASN A 44 15.60 -1.19 7.80
C ASN A 44 15.81 -1.14 6.28
N ASP A 45 14.84 -1.60 5.49
CA ASP A 45 14.90 -1.63 4.02
C ASP A 45 15.01 -0.24 3.40
N LEU A 46 14.33 0.75 3.98
CA LEU A 46 14.36 2.12 3.51
C LEU A 46 15.49 2.95 4.15
N HIS A 47 16.29 2.36 5.04
CA HIS A 47 17.30 3.03 5.86
C HIS A 47 16.73 4.25 6.61
N LEU A 48 15.53 4.12 7.15
CA LEU A 48 14.80 5.15 7.90
C LEU A 48 14.52 4.68 9.33
N SER A 49 14.32 5.61 10.25
CA SER A 49 13.87 5.24 11.61
C SER A 49 12.44 4.71 11.60
N VAL A 50 12.13 3.77 12.49
CA VAL A 50 10.75 3.25 12.70
C VAL A 50 9.75 4.39 12.89
N ARG A 51 10.13 5.41 13.66
CA ARG A 51 9.36 6.65 13.86
C ARG A 51 8.98 7.35 12.56
N THR A 52 9.89 7.36 11.58
CA THR A 52 9.68 7.95 10.26
C THR A 52 8.66 7.12 9.48
N ILE A 53 8.76 5.79 9.52
CA ILE A 53 7.78 4.89 8.90
C ILE A 53 6.40 5.03 9.54
N GLU A 54 6.30 5.16 10.87
CA GLU A 54 5.03 5.45 11.55
C GLU A 54 4.41 6.76 11.02
N ASN A 55 5.23 7.80 10.85
CA ASN A 55 4.77 9.07 10.30
C ASN A 55 4.33 8.92 8.83
N HIS A 56 5.05 8.16 8.02
CA HIS A 56 4.62 7.83 6.66
C HIS A 56 3.28 7.10 6.64
N ARG A 57 3.08 6.09 7.50
CA ARG A 57 1.80 5.36 7.63
C ARG A 57 0.66 6.29 8.02
N TYR A 58 0.91 7.24 8.93
CA TYR A 58 -0.07 8.26 9.30
C TYR A 58 -0.43 9.16 8.10
N ARG A 59 0.57 9.64 7.34
CA ARG A 59 0.35 10.46 6.15
C ARG A 59 -0.38 9.68 5.04
N ILE A 60 -0.03 8.41 4.85
CA ILE A 60 -0.73 7.49 3.94
C ILE A 60 -2.19 7.36 4.35
N CYS A 61 -2.48 7.07 5.61
CA CYS A 61 -3.86 6.99 6.11
C CYS A 61 -4.62 8.30 5.86
N LYS A 62 -3.98 9.44 6.13
CA LYS A 62 -4.57 10.77 5.92
C LYS A 62 -4.87 11.03 4.44
N LYS A 63 -3.94 10.69 3.54
CA LYS A 63 -4.11 10.84 2.08
C LYS A 63 -5.17 9.91 1.49
N LEU A 64 -5.24 8.69 2.00
CA LEU A 64 -6.26 7.70 1.61
C LEU A 64 -7.59 7.93 2.34
N ASN A 65 -7.69 8.97 3.17
CA ASN A 65 -8.84 9.29 4.01
C ASN A 65 -9.32 8.08 4.84
N LEU A 66 -8.39 7.23 5.26
CA LEU A 66 -8.64 6.07 6.09
C LEU A 66 -8.76 6.52 7.54
N ARG A 67 -9.90 6.25 8.16
CA ARG A 67 -10.18 6.59 9.56
C ARG A 67 -10.20 5.33 10.42
N GLY A 68 -9.52 5.40 11.56
CA GLY A 68 -9.54 4.37 12.60
C GLY A 68 -8.23 3.60 12.77
N ARG A 69 -8.05 3.06 13.97
CA ARG A 69 -6.94 2.15 14.31
C ARG A 69 -7.06 0.90 13.44
N GLY A 70 -6.00 0.55 12.72
CA GLY A 70 -5.98 -0.61 11.82
C GLY A 70 -6.70 -0.42 10.48
N ALA A 71 -7.17 0.78 10.13
CA ALA A 71 -7.81 1.03 8.82
C ALA A 71 -6.87 0.73 7.65
N LEU A 72 -5.58 1.06 7.80
CA LEU A 72 -4.54 0.70 6.83
C LEU A 72 -4.40 -0.82 6.68
N LYS A 73 -4.39 -1.56 7.80
CA LYS A 73 -4.26 -3.02 7.78
C LYS A 73 -5.45 -3.66 7.06
N ARG A 74 -6.68 -3.26 7.38
CA ARG A 74 -7.89 -3.74 6.70
C ARG A 74 -7.90 -3.40 5.20
N TRP A 75 -7.44 -2.20 4.84
CA TRP A 75 -7.32 -1.80 3.44
C TRP A 75 -6.33 -2.71 2.70
N ILE A 76 -5.19 -3.01 3.32
CA ILE A 76 -4.20 -3.93 2.77
C ILE A 76 -4.75 -5.34 2.65
N GLU A 77 -5.47 -5.86 3.64
CA GLU A 77 -6.12 -7.16 3.55
C GLU A 77 -7.12 -7.23 2.41
N ASN A 78 -7.89 -6.16 2.17
CA ASN A 78 -8.79 -6.07 1.03
C ASN A 78 -8.04 -6.13 -0.32
N VAL A 79 -6.83 -5.58 -0.39
CA VAL A 79 -5.99 -5.64 -1.59
C VAL A 79 -5.32 -7.01 -1.74
N LYS A 80 -4.82 -7.61 -0.65
CA LYS A 80 -4.17 -8.94 -0.65
C LYS A 80 -5.14 -10.07 -1.02
N SER A 81 -6.40 -9.96 -0.60
CA SER A 81 -7.46 -10.96 -0.86
C SER A 81 -7.82 -11.13 -2.35
N SER A 82 -7.40 -10.20 -3.21
CA SER A 82 -7.62 -10.27 -4.67
C SER A 82 -6.38 -10.73 -5.44
N THR A 83 -5.26 -10.97 -4.74
CA THR A 83 -4.00 -11.45 -5.30
C THR A 83 -3.70 -12.90 -4.89
N SER A 84 -4.71 -13.65 -4.45
CA SER A 84 -4.65 -15.09 -4.14
C SER A 84 -5.63 -15.86 -5.00
#